data_AF-A0A7W7RJN7-F1
#
_entry.id   AF-A0A7W7RJN7-F1
#
_cell.length_a   1.000
_cell.length_b   1.000
_cell.length_c   1.000
_cell.angle_alpha   90.00
_cell.angle_beta   90.00
_cell.angle_gamma   90.00
#
_symmetry.space_group_name_H-M   'P 1'
#
loop_
_entity.id
_entity.type
_entity.pdbx_description
1 polymer ?
#
loop_
_entity_poly.entity_id
_entity_poly.type
_entity_poly.pdbx_seq_one_letter_code
_entity_poly.pdbx_strand_id
1 'polypeptide(L)'
;MATPTGESTRTERQALPLAREAAERTATDEGVCIRTVPLRRTGITNGAAGIVDVPCGSTRESRSPSYAKREHSIRRSQREEG
;
A
#
# COMPACT_ATOMS: atom_id res chain seq x y z
N MET A 1 35.76 9.05 -2.98
CA MET A 1 36.31 8.79 -1.64
C MET A 1 35.15 8.69 -0.68
N ALA A 2 34.97 7.54 -0.02
CA ALA A 2 33.95 7.35 1.00
C ALA A 2 34.36 8.12 2.26
N THR A 3 33.51 9.02 2.73
CA THR A 3 33.65 9.67 4.04
C THR A 3 33.40 8.63 5.14
N PRO A 4 34.20 8.64 6.23
CA PRO A 4 34.30 7.53 7.17
C PRO A 4 33.08 7.27 8.07
N THR A 5 31.96 7.99 7.90
CA THR A 5 30.75 7.86 8.74
C THR A 5 29.63 7.03 8.09
N GLY A 6 29.79 6.55 6.84
CA GLY A 6 28.69 5.92 6.10
C GLY A 6 27.63 6.93 5.61
N GLU A 7 27.95 8.22 5.65
CA GLU A 7 27.06 9.31 5.24
C GLU A 7 27.25 9.61 3.75
N SER A 8 26.15 9.53 2.99
CA SER A 8 26.05 9.99 1.61
C SER A 8 26.40 11.48 1.47
N THR A 9 26.75 11.95 0.28
CA THR A 9 26.94 13.39 0.06
C THR A 9 25.59 14.13 0.14
N ARG A 10 25.61 15.44 0.45
CA ARG A 10 24.37 16.26 0.43
C ARG A 10 23.68 16.18 -0.94
N THR A 11 24.45 16.23 -2.01
CA THR A 11 23.97 16.14 -3.39
C THR A 11 23.29 14.79 -3.64
N GLU A 12 23.88 13.67 -3.20
CA GLU A 12 23.21 12.36 -3.26
C GLU A 12 21.91 12.33 -2.47
N ARG A 13 21.88 12.89 -1.24
CA ARG A 13 20.64 12.94 -0.45
C ARG A 13 19.53 13.73 -1.14
N GLN A 14 19.87 14.81 -1.84
CA GLN A 14 18.90 15.62 -2.58
C GLN A 14 18.39 14.93 -3.86
N ALA A 15 19.15 13.97 -4.40
CA ALA A 15 18.73 13.17 -5.55
C ALA A 15 17.84 11.98 -5.18
N LEU A 16 17.78 11.58 -3.90
CA LEU A 16 16.91 10.51 -3.44
C LEU A 16 15.44 10.97 -3.47
N PRO A 17 14.51 10.10 -3.92
CA PRO A 17 13.08 10.40 -3.86
C PRO A 17 12.65 10.58 -2.40
N LEU A 18 11.61 11.37 -2.19
CA LEU A 18 10.99 11.46 -0.88
C LEU A 18 10.55 10.05 -0.45
N ALA A 19 10.82 9.69 0.81
CA ALA A 19 10.49 8.37 1.35
C ALA A 19 9.01 8.00 1.12
N ARG A 20 8.14 9.00 1.14
CA ARG A 20 6.71 8.86 0.82
C ARG A 20 6.48 8.47 -0.63
N GLU A 21 7.09 9.15 -1.59
CA GLU A 21 6.92 8.86 -3.02
C GLU A 21 7.47 7.48 -3.38
N ALA A 22 8.60 7.09 -2.75
CA ALA A 22 9.14 5.74 -2.88
C ALA A 22 8.13 4.69 -2.39
N ALA A 23 7.54 4.90 -1.20
CA ALA A 23 6.53 4.00 -0.65
C ALA A 23 5.26 3.94 -1.52
N GLU A 24 4.80 5.07 -2.06
CA GLU A 24 3.64 5.12 -2.96
C GLU A 24 3.89 4.36 -4.28
N ARG A 25 5.09 4.49 -4.85
CA ARG A 25 5.48 3.72 -6.05
C ARG A 25 5.55 2.24 -5.76
N THR A 26 6.24 1.82 -4.70
CA THR A 26 6.32 0.41 -4.30
C THR A 26 4.92 -0.18 -4.05
N ALA A 27 4.05 0.56 -3.36
CA ALA A 27 2.67 0.12 -3.13
C ALA A 27 1.88 -0.02 -4.46
N THR A 28 2.12 0.84 -5.43
CA THR A 28 1.51 0.74 -6.76
C THR A 28 2.01 -0.49 -7.53
N ASP A 29 3.33 -0.71 -7.52
CA ASP A 29 3.98 -1.80 -8.25
C ASP A 29 3.58 -3.18 -7.70
N GLU A 30 3.55 -3.30 -6.37
CA GLU A 30 3.15 -4.54 -5.66
C GLU A 30 1.63 -4.69 -5.55
N GLY A 31 0.85 -3.71 -6.02
CA GLY A 31 -0.61 -3.76 -5.97
C GLY A 31 -1.20 -3.64 -4.55
N VAL A 32 -0.46 -3.08 -3.60
CA VAL A 32 -0.85 -2.89 -2.19
C VAL A 32 -1.38 -1.47 -1.97
N CYS A 33 -2.35 -1.27 -1.07
CA CYS A 33 -2.79 0.08 -0.69
C CYS A 33 -1.89 0.63 0.41
N ILE A 34 -1.30 1.80 0.19
CA ILE A 34 -0.56 2.55 1.22
C ILE A 34 -1.48 3.12 2.30
N ARG A 35 -2.78 3.24 2.00
CA ARG A 35 -3.79 3.73 2.94
C ARG A 35 -4.38 2.56 3.72
N THR A 36 -4.11 2.53 5.01
CA THR A 36 -4.82 1.65 5.95
C THR A 36 -5.98 2.39 6.59
N VAL A 37 -6.98 1.61 7.01
CA VAL A 37 -8.09 2.10 7.84
C VAL A 37 -8.17 1.25 9.10
N PRO A 38 -8.34 1.87 10.28
CA PRO A 38 -8.50 1.13 11.51
C PRO A 38 -9.89 0.49 11.53
N LEU A 39 -9.94 -0.82 11.70
CA LEU A 39 -11.18 -1.59 11.80
C LEU A 39 -11.24 -2.27 13.17
N ARG A 40 -12.36 -2.11 13.86
CA ARG A 40 -12.62 -2.86 15.09
C ARG A 40 -12.94 -4.31 14.72
N ARG A 41 -12.07 -5.23 15.13
CA ARG A 41 -12.24 -6.67 14.95
C ARG A 41 -12.51 -7.33 16.30
N THR A 42 -13.56 -8.15 16.36
CA THR A 42 -13.83 -9.02 17.50
C THR A 42 -13.53 -10.46 17.11
N GLY A 43 -12.73 -11.17 17.93
CA GLY A 43 -12.39 -12.57 17.72
C GLY A 43 -13.57 -13.49 17.96
N ILE A 44 -13.81 -14.44 17.05
CA ILE A 44 -14.93 -15.40 17.14
C ILE A 44 -14.72 -16.50 18.18
N THR A 45 -13.47 -16.78 18.58
CA THR A 45 -13.14 -17.86 19.52
C THR A 45 -13.08 -17.41 20.98
N ASN A 46 -12.66 -16.17 21.23
CA ASN A 46 -12.42 -15.63 22.57
C ASN A 46 -13.23 -14.35 22.89
N GLY A 47 -13.96 -13.79 21.92
CA GLY A 47 -14.71 -12.55 22.09
C GLY A 47 -13.85 -11.29 22.26
N ALA A 48 -12.52 -11.38 22.17
CA ALA A 48 -11.63 -10.25 22.38
C ALA A 48 -11.77 -9.23 21.23
N ALA A 49 -11.96 -7.95 21.58
CA ALA A 49 -12.05 -6.86 20.61
C ALA A 49 -10.73 -6.08 20.54
N GLY A 50 -10.29 -5.75 19.33
CA GLY A 50 -9.10 -4.94 19.07
C GLY A 50 -9.26 -4.09 17.81
N ILE A 51 -8.34 -3.16 17.62
CA ILE A 51 -8.23 -2.39 16.37
C ILE A 51 -7.16 -3.05 15.51
N VAL A 52 -7.50 -3.32 14.26
CA VAL A 52 -6.55 -3.82 13.25
C VAL A 52 -6.55 -2.88 12.06
N ASP A 53 -5.37 -2.56 11.57
CA ASP A 53 -5.23 -1.81 10.33
C ASP A 53 -5.43 -2.75 9.15
N VAL A 54 -6.45 -2.46 8.35
CA VAL A 54 -6.75 -3.20 7.13
C VAL A 54 -6.52 -2.31 5.93
N PRO A 55 -6.21 -2.90 4.76
CA PRO A 55 -6.17 -2.13 3.52
C PRO A 55 -7.47 -1.39 3.25
N CYS A 56 -7.36 -0.21 2.63
CA CYS A 56 -8.47 0.68 2.34
C CYS A 56 -9.64 0.07 1.54
N GLY A 57 -9.39 -0.96 0.71
CA GLY A 57 -10.40 -1.63 -0.11
C GLY A 57 -11.10 -0.73 -1.15
N SER A 58 -10.61 0.49 -1.42
CA SER A 58 -11.30 1.43 -2.30
C SER A 58 -11.18 1.00 -3.76
N THR A 59 -12.32 0.91 -4.42
CA THR A 59 -12.44 0.57 -5.84
C THR A 59 -12.37 1.79 -6.77
N ARG A 60 -12.32 3.00 -6.18
CA ARG A 60 -12.22 4.24 -6.94
C ARG A 60 -10.76 4.51 -7.27
N GLU A 61 -10.44 4.64 -8.56
CA GLU A 61 -9.08 4.84 -9.06
C GLU A 61 -8.40 6.08 -8.45
N SER A 62 -9.15 7.18 -8.27
CA SER A 62 -8.66 8.40 -7.62
C SER A 62 -8.27 8.22 -6.14
N ARG A 63 -8.67 7.10 -5.50
CA ARG A 63 -8.36 6.79 -4.09
C ARG A 63 -7.36 5.67 -3.95
N SER A 64 -7.41 4.67 -4.83
CA SER A 64 -6.50 3.52 -4.80
C SER A 64 -6.43 2.87 -6.19
N PRO A 65 -5.44 3.25 -7.02
CA PRO A 65 -5.25 2.67 -8.35
C PRO A 65 -5.05 1.15 -8.31
N SER A 66 -4.29 0.64 -7.33
CA SER A 66 -4.01 -0.79 -7.16
C SER A 66 -5.28 -1.63 -6.99
N TYR A 67 -6.17 -1.21 -6.08
CA TYR A 67 -7.42 -1.95 -5.83
C TYR A 67 -8.46 -1.77 -6.93
N ALA A 68 -8.51 -0.60 -7.58
CA ALA A 68 -9.36 -0.39 -8.74
C ALA A 68 -8.98 -1.36 -9.87
N LYS A 69 -7.70 -1.46 -10.21
CA LYS A 69 -7.20 -2.38 -11.24
C LYS A 69 -7.50 -3.84 -10.89
N ARG A 70 -7.31 -4.24 -9.64
CA ARG A 70 -7.64 -5.60 -9.15
C ARG A 70 -9.14 -5.89 -9.28
N GLU A 71 -10.02 -4.99 -8.86
CA GLU A 71 -11.47 -5.18 -8.97
C GLU A 71 -11.91 -5.29 -10.44
N HIS A 72 -11.37 -4.45 -11.33
CA HIS A 72 -11.63 -4.54 -12.76
C HIS A 72 -11.21 -5.91 -13.34
N SER A 73 -10.05 -6.42 -12.95
CA SER A 73 -9.57 -7.75 -13.37
C SER A 73 -10.49 -8.87 -12.88
N ILE A 74 -10.87 -8.84 -11.59
CA ILE A 74 -11.75 -9.85 -10.99
C ILE A 74 -13.12 -9.84 -11.70
N ARG A 75 -13.70 -8.65 -11.92
CA ARG A 75 -14.99 -8.54 -12.62
C ARG A 75 -14.94 -9.03 -14.06
N ARG A 76 -13.81 -8.85 -14.75
CA ARG A 76 -13.63 -9.41 -16.10
C ARG A 76 -13.64 -10.93 -16.05
N SER A 77 -12.84 -11.55 -15.18
CA SER A 77 -12.79 -13.01 -14.99
C SER A 77 -14.18 -13.57 -14.68
N GLN A 78 -14.88 -12.97 -13.72
CA GLN A 78 -16.23 -13.41 -13.33
C GLN A 78 -17.25 -13.35 -14.46
N ARG A 79 -17.10 -12.41 -15.42
CA ARG A 79 -17.97 -12.33 -16.60
C ARG A 79 -17.66 -13.38 -17.65
N GLU A 80 -16.42 -13.86 -17.69
CA GLU A 80 -15.99 -14.94 -18.59
C GLU A 80 -16.36 -16.32 -18.03
N GLU A 81 -16.47 -16.45 -16.70
CA GLU A 81 -16.86 -17.69 -16.00
C GLU A 81 -18.37 -17.97 -16.01
N GLY A 82 -19.21 -16.97 -16.26
CA GLY A 82 -20.68 -17.07 -16.26
C GLY A 82 -21.28 -17.24 -17.65
#